data_AF-A0AAW2IWS8-F1
#
_entry.id   AF-A0AAW2IWS8-F1
#
_cell.length_a   1.000
_cell.length_b   1.000
_cell.length_c   1.000
_cell.angle_alpha   90.00
_cell.angle_beta   90.00
_cell.angle_gamma   90.00
#
_symmetry.space_group_name_H-M   'P 1'
#
loop_
_entity.id
_entity.type
_entity.pdbx_description
1 polymer ?
#
loop_
_entity_poly.entity_id
_entity_poly.type
_entity_poly.pdbx_seq_one_letter_code
_entity_poly.pdbx_strand_id
1 'polypeptide(L)'
;MTVFMFALAFPYDHWTKPDNRIGFVVMYSLTFFFANFGPNATTFVVPAEIFPARHRSTCHGISAAAGKLGAIIGAFGFLYLAQNQDKKKADAGYPAGIGVKNSLIVLGVVNLLGLLFTFLVPEAKGKSLEDLSGENEENRDGD
;
A
#
# COMPACT_ATOMS: atom_id res chain seq x y z
N MET A 1 -2.52 -1.05 9.50
CA MET A 1 -2.31 0.25 8.82
C MET A 1 -3.63 0.94 8.49
N THR A 2 -4.55 0.32 7.74
CA THR A 2 -5.82 0.91 7.29
C THR A 2 -6.67 1.55 8.40
N VAL A 3 -6.85 0.88 9.54
CA VAL A 3 -7.61 1.40 10.69
C VAL A 3 -7.00 2.71 11.23
N PHE A 4 -5.66 2.75 11.39
CA PHE A 4 -4.96 3.95 11.86
C PHE A 4 -5.03 5.10 10.84
N MET A 5 -5.03 4.78 9.55
CA MET A 5 -5.22 5.78 8.50
C MET A 5 -6.59 6.45 8.57
N PHE A 6 -7.66 5.67 8.76
CA PHE A 6 -9.01 6.23 8.97
C PHE A 6 -9.13 6.97 10.30
N ALA A 7 -8.46 6.50 11.36
CA ALA A 7 -8.40 7.17 12.65
C ALA A 7 -7.66 8.54 12.60
N LEU A 8 -6.75 8.72 11.65
CA LEU A 8 -6.13 10.03 11.35
C LEU A 8 -7.04 10.89 10.47
N ALA A 9 -7.75 10.28 9.51
CA ALA A 9 -8.56 11.00 8.52
C ALA A 9 -9.86 11.58 9.08
N PHE A 10 -10.63 10.82 9.87
CA PHE A 10 -11.94 11.28 10.35
C PHE A 10 -11.86 12.45 11.34
N PRO A 11 -11.05 12.40 12.41
CA PRO A 11 -10.85 13.50 13.34
C PRO A 11 -9.62 14.36 12.98
N TYR A 12 -9.32 14.53 11.69
CA TYR A 12 -8.16 15.30 11.22
C TYR A 12 -8.08 16.71 11.84
N ASP A 13 -9.22 17.40 11.95
CA ASP A 13 -9.32 18.74 12.51
C ASP A 13 -9.03 18.76 14.03
N HIS A 14 -9.25 17.65 14.73
CA HIS A 14 -8.90 17.49 16.15
C HIS A 14 -7.40 17.27 16.35
N TRP A 15 -6.77 16.48 15.47
CA TRP A 15 -5.34 16.18 15.52
C TRP A 15 -4.46 17.37 15.13
N THR A 16 -4.95 18.25 14.25
CA THR A 16 -4.20 19.41 13.75
C THR A 16 -4.10 20.55 14.78
N LYS A 17 -4.84 20.45 15.90
CA LYS A 17 -4.75 21.41 17.01
C LYS A 17 -3.41 21.31 17.74
N PRO A 18 -2.83 22.44 18.19
CA PRO A 18 -1.52 22.47 18.83
C PRO A 18 -1.41 21.54 20.05
N ASP A 19 -2.50 21.36 20.81
CA ASP A 19 -2.53 20.53 22.02
C ASP A 19 -2.43 19.02 21.72
N ASN A 20 -2.80 18.58 20.51
CA ASN A 20 -2.93 17.15 20.16
C ASN A 20 -1.83 16.65 19.22
N ARG A 21 -0.80 17.46 18.94
CA ARG A 21 0.28 17.11 18.00
C ARG A 21 1.01 15.82 18.38
N ILE A 22 1.22 15.58 19.67
CA ILE A 22 1.88 14.36 20.15
C ILE A 22 1.04 13.13 19.77
N GLY A 23 -0.27 13.18 19.97
CA GLY A 23 -1.16 12.07 19.60
C GLY A 23 -1.22 11.83 18.09
N PHE A 24 -1.17 12.90 17.28
CA PHE A 24 -1.04 12.77 15.83
C PHE A 24 0.25 12.04 15.44
N VAL A 25 1.39 12.42 16.02
CA VAL A 25 2.68 11.77 15.76
C VAL A 25 2.64 10.30 16.16
N VAL A 26 2.08 9.97 17.33
CA VAL A 26 1.95 8.57 17.78
C VAL A 26 1.10 7.75 16.81
N MET A 27 -0.07 8.25 16.39
CA MET A 27 -0.94 7.55 15.44
C MET A 27 -0.29 7.40 14.06
N TYR A 28 0.46 8.42 13.62
CA TYR A 28 1.25 8.37 12.40
C TYR A 28 2.37 7.33 12.49
N SER A 29 3.13 7.30 13.60
CA SER A 29 4.17 6.30 13.86
C SER A 29 3.61 4.88 13.90
N LEU A 30 2.45 4.67 14.52
CA LEU A 30 1.77 3.37 14.50
C LEU A 30 1.33 2.99 13.08
N THR A 31 0.79 3.93 12.31
CA THR A 31 0.46 3.71 10.90
C THR A 31 1.69 3.24 10.12
N PHE A 32 2.82 3.93 10.29
CA PHE A 32 4.08 3.59 9.64
C PHE A 32 4.64 2.24 10.10
N PHE A 33 4.57 1.94 11.40
CA PHE A 33 4.98 0.65 11.93
C PHE A 33 4.21 -0.50 11.29
N PHE A 34 2.87 -0.43 11.27
CA PHE A 34 2.04 -1.49 10.67
C PHE A 34 2.12 -1.51 9.14
N ALA A 35 2.47 -0.41 8.48
CA ALA A 35 2.74 -0.40 7.06
C ALA A 35 3.97 -1.28 6.74
N ASN A 36 5.03 -1.14 7.54
CA ASN A 36 6.27 -1.88 7.35
C ASN A 36 6.18 -3.33 7.84
N PHE A 37 5.53 -3.56 8.98
CA PHE A 37 5.38 -4.89 9.58
C PHE A 37 4.52 -5.85 8.75
N GLY A 38 3.51 -5.34 8.03
CA GLY A 38 2.61 -6.15 7.21
C GLY A 38 2.81 -5.94 5.71
N PRO A 39 2.05 -5.03 5.08
CA PRO A 39 1.97 -4.93 3.62
C PRO A 39 3.31 -4.76 2.92
N ASN A 40 4.20 -3.92 3.46
CA ASN A 40 5.50 -3.67 2.85
C ASN A 40 6.30 -4.97 2.74
N ALA A 41 6.53 -5.66 3.87
CA ALA A 41 7.25 -6.93 3.88
C ALA A 41 6.58 -8.00 3.00
N THR A 42 5.26 -8.18 3.11
CA THR A 42 4.55 -9.22 2.36
C THR A 42 4.57 -8.98 0.85
N THR A 43 4.50 -7.73 0.38
CA THR A 43 4.54 -7.43 -1.07
C THR A 43 5.89 -7.77 -1.72
N PHE A 44 6.98 -7.84 -0.95
CA PHE A 44 8.28 -8.31 -1.46
C PHE A 44 8.42 -9.83 -1.42
N VAL A 45 7.93 -10.46 -0.34
CA VAL A 45 8.09 -11.90 -0.10
C VAL A 45 7.15 -12.73 -0.97
N VAL A 46 5.87 -12.36 -1.02
CA VAL A 46 4.81 -13.13 -1.67
C VAL A 46 5.08 -13.42 -3.17
N PRO A 47 5.52 -12.45 -4.00
CA PRO A 47 5.89 -12.73 -5.39
C PRO A 47 7.04 -13.75 -5.52
N ALA A 48 7.99 -13.75 -4.59
CA ALA A 48 9.09 -14.71 -4.62
C ALA A 48 8.62 -16.14 -4.28
N GLU A 49 7.60 -16.26 -3.44
CA GLU A 49 7.06 -17.54 -2.96
C GLU A 49 5.95 -18.13 -3.86
N ILE A 50 5.22 -17.30 -4.61
CA ILE A 50 4.11 -17.79 -5.46
C ILE A 50 4.55 -18.11 -6.88
N PHE A 51 5.54 -17.39 -7.43
CA PHE A 51 5.91 -17.59 -8.84
C PHE A 51 6.78 -18.84 -9.06
N PRO A 52 6.49 -19.66 -10.10
CA PRO A 52 7.27 -20.85 -10.43
C PRO A 52 8.74 -20.51 -10.66
N ALA A 53 9.64 -21.44 -10.34
CA ALA A 53 11.08 -21.22 -10.44
C ALA A 53 11.52 -20.77 -11.85
N ARG A 54 10.89 -21.33 -12.89
CA ARG A 54 11.14 -21.00 -14.31
C ARG A 54 10.83 -19.54 -14.68
N HIS A 55 9.87 -18.89 -14.01
CA HIS A 55 9.39 -17.55 -14.36
C HIS A 55 9.54 -16.51 -13.23
N ARG A 56 10.11 -16.91 -12.09
CA ARG A 56 10.26 -16.08 -10.89
C ARG A 56 10.90 -14.72 -11.17
N SER A 57 12.01 -14.65 -11.90
CA SER A 57 12.72 -13.38 -12.13
C SER A 57 11.87 -12.37 -12.92
N THR A 58 11.20 -12.82 -13.98
CA THR A 58 10.32 -11.98 -14.80
C THR A 58 9.10 -11.51 -14.02
N CYS A 59 8.39 -12.42 -13.36
CA CYS A 59 7.18 -12.09 -12.62
C CYS A 59 7.47 -11.24 -11.37
N HIS A 60 8.57 -11.52 -10.66
CA HIS A 60 9.05 -10.67 -9.57
C HIS A 60 9.45 -9.28 -10.08
N GLY A 61 10.13 -9.19 -11.22
CA GLY A 61 10.50 -7.92 -11.86
C GLY A 61 9.29 -7.06 -12.22
N ILE A 62 8.25 -7.65 -12.83
CA ILE A 62 7.00 -6.97 -13.16
C ILE A 62 6.29 -6.50 -11.88
N SER A 63 6.22 -7.36 -10.86
CA SER A 63 5.61 -7.02 -9.56
C SER A 63 6.33 -5.86 -8.88
N ALA A 64 7.67 -5.87 -8.90
CA ALA A 64 8.49 -4.77 -8.37
C ALA A 64 8.30 -3.48 -9.18
N ALA A 65 8.21 -3.55 -10.51
CA ALA A 65 7.95 -2.40 -11.37
C ALA A 65 6.56 -1.79 -11.08
N ALA A 66 5.53 -2.62 -10.92
CA ALA A 66 4.19 -2.17 -10.56
C ALA A 66 4.18 -1.46 -9.19
N GLY A 67 4.88 -2.00 -8.19
CA GLY A 67 5.04 -1.35 -6.88
C GLY A 67 5.70 0.03 -6.97
N LYS A 68 6.77 0.16 -7.78
CA LYS A 68 7.44 1.45 -8.02
C LYS A 68 6.54 2.45 -8.75
N LEU A 69 5.79 2.01 -9.76
CA LEU A 69 4.82 2.84 -10.46
C LEU A 69 3.74 3.36 -9.51
N GLY A 70 3.21 2.49 -8.65
CA GLY A 70 2.25 2.87 -7.61
C GLY A 70 2.82 3.92 -6.65
N ALA A 71 4.08 3.78 -6.25
CA ALA A 71 4.76 4.76 -5.39
C ALA A 71 4.89 6.14 -6.06
N ILE A 72 5.22 6.19 -7.36
CA ILE A 72 5.28 7.43 -8.13
C ILE A 72 3.90 8.09 -8.19
N ILE A 73 2.86 7.32 -8.56
CA ILE A 73 1.48 7.82 -8.63
C ILE A 73 1.01 8.32 -7.26
N GLY A 74 1.33 7.58 -6.18
CA GLY A 74 0.98 7.97 -4.82
C GLY A 74 1.69 9.25 -4.37
N ALA A 75 2.99 9.38 -4.62
CA ALA A 75 3.78 10.53 -4.22
C ALA A 75 3.31 11.82 -4.92
N PHE A 76 3.21 11.80 -6.26
CA PHE A 76 2.73 12.96 -7.00
C PHE A 76 1.23 13.18 -6.78
N GLY A 77 0.42 12.12 -6.84
CA GLY A 77 -1.02 12.21 -6.62
C GLY A 77 -1.37 12.83 -5.27
N PHE A 78 -0.73 12.38 -4.18
CA PHE A 78 -0.92 12.98 -2.86
C PHE A 78 -0.45 14.44 -2.82
N LEU A 79 0.71 14.75 -3.40
CA LEU A 79 1.25 16.11 -3.44
C LEU A 79 0.28 17.12 -4.07
N TYR A 80 -0.40 16.73 -5.16
CA TYR A 80 -1.41 17.57 -5.81
C TYR A 80 -2.76 17.55 -5.08
N LEU A 81 -3.20 16.39 -4.58
CA LEU A 81 -4.51 16.26 -3.93
C LEU A 81 -4.56 16.92 -2.54
N ALA A 82 -3.47 16.87 -1.79
CA ALA A 82 -3.42 17.37 -0.42
C ALA A 82 -3.46 18.90 -0.32
N GLN A 83 -3.28 19.59 -1.46
CA GLN A 83 -3.36 21.05 -1.56
C GLN A 83 -4.71 21.59 -1.08
N ASN A 84 -4.72 22.83 -0.61
CA ASN A 84 -5.93 23.48 -0.13
C ASN A 84 -6.96 23.63 -1.26
N GLN A 85 -8.24 23.54 -0.90
CA GLN A 85 -9.36 23.74 -1.85
C GLN A 85 -9.44 25.21 -2.31
N ASP A 86 -8.99 26.14 -1.47
CA ASP A 86 -8.84 27.55 -1.83
C ASP A 86 -7.56 27.76 -2.65
N LYS A 87 -7.68 28.17 -3.92
CA LYS A 87 -6.53 28.56 -4.76
C LYS A 87 -5.62 29.62 -4.14
N LYS A 88 -6.15 30.46 -3.25
CA LYS A 88 -5.39 31.53 -2.56
C LYS A 88 -4.53 31.01 -1.40
N LYS A 89 -4.77 29.78 -0.95
CA LYS A 89 -4.08 29.11 0.17
C LYS A 89 -3.34 27.85 -0.26
N ALA A 90 -3.41 27.50 -1.55
CA ALA A 90 -2.60 26.45 -2.14
C ALA A 90 -1.15 26.94 -2.31
N ASP A 91 -0.20 26.02 -2.25
CA ASP A 91 1.21 26.36 -2.40
C ASP A 91 1.50 26.93 -3.79
N ALA A 92 2.43 27.89 -3.87
CA ALA A 92 2.78 28.56 -5.12
C ALA A 92 3.23 27.55 -6.18
N GLY A 93 2.52 27.52 -7.33
CA GLY A 93 2.79 26.59 -8.42
C GLY A 93 1.89 25.34 -8.45
N TYR A 94 1.02 25.14 -7.46
CA TYR A 94 0.06 24.02 -7.44
C TYR A 94 -1.39 24.48 -7.67
N PRO A 95 -2.21 23.68 -8.37
CA PRO A 95 -3.65 23.91 -8.42
C PRO A 95 -4.31 23.64 -7.05
N ALA A 96 -5.53 24.15 -6.88
CA ALA A 96 -6.34 23.81 -5.71
C ALA A 96 -6.59 22.29 -5.66
N GLY A 97 -6.34 21.69 -4.51
CA GLY A 97 -6.54 20.28 -4.25
C GLY A 97 -7.87 20.00 -3.55
N ILE A 98 -8.01 18.77 -3.07
CA ILE A 98 -9.17 18.33 -2.29
C ILE A 98 -8.94 18.50 -0.78
N GLY A 99 -7.73 18.89 -0.37
CA GLY A 99 -7.32 19.07 1.02
C GLY A 99 -6.83 17.78 1.69
N VAL A 100 -5.91 17.94 2.64
CA VAL A 100 -5.22 16.83 3.34
C VAL A 100 -6.19 15.80 3.92
N LYS A 101 -7.28 16.23 4.56
CA LYS A 101 -8.30 15.33 5.13
C LYS A 101 -8.87 14.38 4.06
N ASN A 102 -9.31 14.92 2.93
CA ASN A 102 -9.90 14.12 1.86
C ASN A 102 -8.83 13.24 1.19
N SER A 103 -7.61 13.73 1.05
CA SER A 103 -6.48 12.91 0.56
C SER A 103 -6.17 11.72 1.48
N LEU A 104 -6.22 11.91 2.80
CA LEU A 104 -6.06 10.81 3.77
C LEU A 104 -7.20 9.79 3.67
N ILE A 105 -8.44 10.22 3.40
CA ILE A 105 -9.56 9.31 3.14
C ILE A 105 -9.31 8.49 1.87
N VAL A 106 -8.91 9.14 0.77
CA VAL A 106 -8.57 8.45 -0.50
C VAL A 106 -7.47 7.40 -0.26
N LEU A 107 -6.40 7.76 0.45
CA LEU A 107 -5.35 6.81 0.81
C LEU A 107 -5.88 5.66 1.68
N GLY A 108 -6.76 5.93 2.64
CA GLY A 108 -7.42 4.91 3.44
C GLY A 108 -8.24 3.93 2.59
N VAL A 109 -8.99 4.43 1.60
CA VAL A 109 -9.76 3.60 0.65
C VAL A 109 -8.83 2.75 -0.22
N VAL A 110 -7.75 3.31 -0.75
CA VAL A 110 -6.75 2.54 -1.52
C VAL A 110 -6.15 1.42 -0.67
N ASN A 111 -5.88 1.69 0.60
CA ASN A 111 -5.38 0.70 1.55
C ASN A 111 -6.40 -0.41 1.84
N LEU A 112 -7.69 -0.05 1.92
CA LEU A 112 -8.79 -1.01 2.05
C LEU A 112 -8.94 -1.88 0.80
N LEU A 113 -8.83 -1.30 -0.40
CA LEU A 113 -8.82 -2.06 -1.65
C LEU A 113 -7.64 -3.04 -1.70
N GLY A 114 -6.45 -2.61 -1.26
CA GLY A 114 -5.28 -3.49 -1.13
C GLY A 114 -5.54 -4.67 -0.20
N LEU A 115 -6.20 -4.44 0.94
CA LEU A 115 -6.64 -5.51 1.83
C LEU A 115 -7.60 -6.48 1.14
N LEU A 116 -8.58 -5.97 0.38
CA LEU A 116 -9.53 -6.81 -0.36
C LEU A 116 -8.82 -7.66 -1.42
N PHE A 117 -7.90 -7.07 -2.18
CA PHE A 117 -7.10 -7.80 -3.18
C PHE A 117 -6.17 -8.83 -2.54
N THR A 118 -5.76 -8.63 -1.28
CA THR A 118 -4.95 -9.63 -0.57
C THR A 118 -5.69 -10.96 -0.40
N PHE A 119 -7.02 -10.96 -0.32
CA PHE A 119 -7.79 -12.21 -0.28
C PHE A 119 -7.77 -13.01 -1.60
N LEU A 120 -7.42 -12.38 -2.72
CA LEU A 120 -7.26 -13.07 -4.00
C LEU A 120 -5.88 -13.73 -4.13
N VAL A 121 -4.94 -13.38 -3.25
CA VAL A 121 -3.59 -13.92 -3.27
C VAL A 121 -3.56 -15.24 -2.48
N PRO A 122 -3.10 -16.35 -3.09
CA PRO A 122 -3.02 -17.63 -2.39
C PRO A 122 -1.99 -17.57 -1.24
N GLU A 123 -2.32 -18.19 -0.11
CA GLU A 123 -1.42 -18.25 1.04
C GLU A 123 -0.26 -19.21 0.76
N ALA A 124 0.97 -18.67 0.74
CA ALA A 124 2.19 -19.43 0.45
C ALA A 124 2.77 -20.18 1.66
N LYS A 125 2.24 -19.94 2.87
CA LYS A 125 2.81 -20.45 4.12
C LYS A 125 2.75 -21.98 4.19
N GLY A 126 3.92 -22.62 4.23
CA GLY A 126 4.05 -24.06 4.49
C GLY A 126 3.79 -24.99 3.30
N LYS A 127 3.68 -24.46 2.09
CA LYS A 127 3.64 -25.24 0.85
C LYS A 127 4.98 -25.16 0.13
N SER A 128 5.43 -26.26 -0.50
CA SER A 128 6.62 -26.19 -1.36
C SER A 128 6.29 -25.40 -2.63
N LEU A 129 7.31 -24.82 -3.27
CA LEU A 129 7.15 -24.08 -4.51
C LEU A 129 6.59 -24.96 -5.63
N GLU A 130 6.98 -26.24 -5.65
CA GLU A 130 6.57 -27.22 -6.67
C GLU A 130 5.08 -27.61 -6.50
N ASP A 131 4.57 -27.61 -5.26
CA ASP A 131 3.16 -27.85 -4.96
C ASP A 131 2.27 -26.63 -5.28
N LEU A 132 2.82 -25.42 -5.17
CA LEU A 132 2.13 -24.17 -5.53
C LEU A 132 2.16 -23.90 -7.04
N SER A 133 3.23 -24.29 -7.72
CA SER A 133 3.40 -24.10 -9.17
C SER A 133 2.80 -25.24 -10.01
N GLY A 134 2.47 -26.38 -9.41
CA GLY A 134 2.00 -27.57 -10.12
C GLY A 134 3.12 -28.32 -10.86
N GLU A 135 4.39 -27.98 -10.64
CA GLU A 135 5.54 -28.65 -11.28
C GLU A 135 5.66 -30.14 -10.89
N ASN A 136 5.01 -30.57 -9.80
CA ASN A 136 4.93 -31.99 -9.40
C ASN A 136 3.98 -32.84 -10.29
N GLU A 137 2.99 -32.22 -10.95
CA GLU A 137 2.06 -32.91 -11.85
C GLU A 137 2.60 -32.96 -13.29
N GLU A 138 3.21 -31.88 -13.77
CA GLU A 138 3.86 -31.84 -15.11
C GLU A 138 4.98 -32.88 -15.26
N ASN A 139 5.75 -33.14 -14.20
CA ASN A 139 6.81 -34.17 -14.23
C ASN A 139 6.28 -35.61 -14.15
N ARG A 140 5.02 -35.82 -13.75
CA ARG A 140 4.40 -37.16 -13.61
C ARG A 140 3.67 -37.61 -14.88
N ASP A 141 3.15 -36.68 -15.66
CA ASP A 141 2.43 -36.96 -16.90
C ASP A 141 3.33 -36.95 -18.15
N GLY A 142 4.62 -36.64 -17.98
CA GLY A 142 5.63 -36.56 -19.03
C GLY A 142 6.58 -37.76 -19.17
N ASP A 143 6.35 -38.83 -18.40
CA ASP A 143 7.12 -40.09 -18.39
C ASP A 143 6.23 -41.27 -18.83
#